data_AF-A0A1I7CHX0-F1
#
_entry.id   AF-A0A1I7CHX0-F1
#
_cell.length_a   1.000
_cell.length_b   1.000
_cell.length_c   1.000
_cell.angle_alpha   90.00
_cell.angle_beta   90.00
_cell.angle_gamma   90.00
#
_symmetry.space_group_name_H-M   'P 1'
#
loop_
_entity.id
_entity.type
_entity.pdbx_description
1 polymer ?
#
loop_
_entity_poly.entity_id
_entity_poly.type
_entity_poly.pdbx_seq_one_letter_code
_entity_poly.pdbx_strand_id
1 'polypeptide(L)'
;MTDVAFSPDGQHVAVGVDDGSVQILSVTSREHHTVPQLNHLDAVNSIAFGPDGSIASASADGTVRIWNPASGRSVGPLTGHQGPVYGVAFSPDGRVLASGGSDNNVLLWDAATGKRIGAPLSGHTDVVRSVAFSPDGRLLASGSEDRTVRVWDVASTQSPPITLSGHNAEVTGVAFTPDSKFVASSSWDRNARLWDPGFSSWAQTGCALVNRNMSMSEWTALLPGRPYERTCPNLPSGPGAPPGAPSIR
;
A
#
# COMPACT_ATOMS: atom_id res chain seq x y z
N MET A 1 5.46 -21.24 -8.56
CA MET A 1 5.44 -20.31 -7.42
C MET A 1 5.80 -18.96 -7.94
N THR A 2 4.94 -17.99 -7.69
CA THR A 2 4.97 -16.66 -8.30
C THR A 2 5.25 -15.58 -7.26
N ASP A 3 4.71 -15.75 -6.06
CA ASP A 3 4.98 -14.90 -4.90
C ASP A 3 4.84 -15.68 -3.58
N VAL A 4 5.41 -15.13 -2.52
CA VAL A 4 5.43 -15.70 -1.17
C VAL A 4 5.43 -14.60 -0.11
N ALA A 5 4.59 -14.75 0.92
CA ALA A 5 4.53 -13.82 2.04
C ALA A 5 4.56 -14.55 3.39
N PHE A 6 5.22 -13.94 4.39
CA PHE A 6 5.16 -14.40 5.77
C PHE A 6 3.98 -13.75 6.50
N SER A 7 3.33 -14.55 7.35
CA SER A 7 2.40 -14.06 8.36
C SER A 7 3.10 -13.14 9.37
N PRO A 8 2.38 -12.19 10.00
CA PRO A 8 2.96 -11.24 10.95
C PRO A 8 3.63 -11.89 12.18
N ASP A 9 3.15 -13.07 12.59
CA ASP A 9 3.73 -13.86 13.69
C ASP A 9 4.90 -14.77 13.27
N GLY A 10 5.20 -14.80 11.96
CA GLY A 10 6.25 -15.61 11.36
C GLY A 10 5.99 -17.12 11.42
N GLN A 11 4.77 -17.57 11.78
CA GLN A 11 4.47 -19.00 11.93
C GLN A 11 3.98 -19.66 10.64
N HIS A 12 3.47 -18.86 9.71
CA HIS A 12 2.89 -19.31 8.45
C HIS A 12 3.47 -18.57 7.25
N VAL A 13 3.46 -19.24 6.10
CA VAL A 13 3.84 -18.71 4.79
C VAL A 13 2.67 -18.91 3.83
N ALA A 14 2.24 -17.85 3.16
CA ALA A 14 1.27 -17.92 2.07
C ALA A 14 1.99 -17.91 0.73
N VAL A 15 1.57 -18.79 -0.18
CA VAL A 15 2.23 -19.03 -1.46
C VAL A 15 1.23 -18.97 -2.59
N GLY A 16 1.56 -18.17 -3.60
CA GLY A 16 0.82 -18.06 -4.85
C GLY A 16 1.37 -19.03 -5.88
N VAL A 17 0.46 -19.72 -6.56
CA VAL A 17 0.81 -20.73 -7.55
C VAL A 17 0.29 -20.32 -8.92
N ASP A 18 1.00 -20.75 -9.96
CA ASP A 18 0.72 -20.45 -11.37
C ASP A 18 -0.59 -21.09 -11.86
N ASP A 19 -1.08 -22.11 -11.15
CA ASP A 19 -2.38 -22.75 -11.41
C ASP A 19 -3.57 -22.01 -10.77
N GLY A 20 -3.33 -20.84 -10.18
CA GLY A 20 -4.33 -20.04 -9.49
C GLY A 20 -4.61 -20.45 -8.04
N SER A 21 -3.97 -21.50 -7.53
CA SER A 21 -4.14 -21.89 -6.13
C SER A 21 -3.34 -21.01 -5.17
N VAL A 22 -3.89 -20.84 -3.96
CA VAL A 22 -3.17 -20.26 -2.82
C VAL A 22 -2.99 -21.34 -1.76
N GLN A 23 -1.76 -21.48 -1.28
CA GLN A 23 -1.39 -22.46 -0.26
C GLN A 23 -0.86 -21.78 0.99
N ILE A 24 -1.16 -22.35 2.15
CA ILE A 24 -0.62 -21.93 3.44
C ILE A 24 0.25 -23.04 3.99
N LEU A 25 1.49 -22.70 4.33
CA LEU A 25 2.48 -23.60 4.88
C LEU A 25 2.78 -23.19 6.32
N SER A 26 2.87 -24.19 7.20
CA SER A 26 3.43 -24.02 8.53
C SER A 26 4.95 -23.98 8.46
N VAL A 27 5.57 -22.97 9.07
CA VAL A 27 7.03 -22.84 9.11
C VAL A 27 7.69 -23.97 9.92
N THR A 28 7.00 -24.44 10.97
CA THR A 28 7.54 -25.44 11.90
C THR A 28 7.30 -26.87 11.42
N SER A 29 6.05 -27.23 11.08
CA SER A 29 5.70 -28.59 10.66
C SER A 29 6.00 -28.86 9.18
N ARG A 30 6.14 -27.81 8.36
CA ARG A 30 6.26 -27.88 6.89
C ARG A 30 5.05 -28.50 6.19
N GLU A 31 3.94 -28.67 6.91
CA GLU A 31 2.68 -29.06 6.32
C GLU A 31 2.05 -27.89 5.58
N HIS A 32 1.32 -28.21 4.50
CA HIS A 32 0.64 -27.21 3.68
C HIS A 32 -0.78 -27.62 3.37
N HIS A 33 -1.64 -26.63 3.15
CA HIS A 33 -3.01 -26.83 2.66
C HIS A 33 -3.39 -25.72 1.69
N THR A 34 -4.26 -26.04 0.74
CA THR A 34 -4.85 -25.05 -0.18
C THR A 34 -5.93 -24.25 0.55
N VAL A 35 -6.09 -22.98 0.19
CA VAL A 35 -7.14 -22.07 0.70
C VAL A 35 -8.12 -21.76 -0.44
N PRO A 36 -9.21 -22.53 -0.60
CA PRO A 36 -10.15 -22.37 -1.72
C PRO A 36 -10.76 -20.96 -1.81
N GLN A 37 -10.88 -20.26 -0.68
CA GLN A 37 -11.39 -18.89 -0.60
C GLN A 37 -10.55 -17.89 -1.40
N LEU A 38 -9.26 -18.18 -1.58
CA LEU A 38 -8.30 -17.36 -2.30
C LEU A 38 -7.93 -17.94 -3.67
N ASN A 39 -8.49 -19.08 -4.09
CA ASN A 39 -8.18 -19.65 -5.40
C ASN A 39 -8.74 -18.78 -6.53
N HIS A 40 -7.95 -18.67 -7.58
CA HIS A 40 -8.20 -17.89 -8.79
C HIS A 40 -8.40 -18.80 -10.00
N LEU A 41 -8.84 -18.21 -11.11
CA LEU A 41 -9.01 -18.91 -12.39
C LEU A 41 -7.72 -18.94 -13.24
N ASP A 42 -6.70 -18.20 -12.81
CA ASP A 42 -5.41 -18.05 -13.49
C ASP A 42 -4.33 -17.74 -12.44
N ALA A 43 -3.07 -17.70 -12.85
CA ALA A 43 -1.90 -17.53 -12.00
C ALA A 43 -2.08 -16.45 -10.92
N VAL A 44 -1.77 -16.79 -9.66
CA VAL A 44 -1.68 -15.80 -8.59
C VAL A 44 -0.38 -15.03 -8.81
N ASN A 45 -0.39 -13.72 -8.96
CA ASN A 45 0.83 -12.94 -9.21
C ASN A 45 1.44 -12.35 -7.94
N SER A 46 0.61 -12.06 -6.93
CA SER A 46 1.10 -11.48 -5.67
C SER A 46 0.24 -11.87 -4.48
N ILE A 47 0.88 -12.00 -3.32
CA ILE A 47 0.25 -12.30 -2.03
C ILE A 47 0.73 -11.32 -0.96
N ALA A 48 -0.19 -10.88 -0.10
CA ALA A 48 0.15 -10.08 1.07
C ALA A 48 -0.58 -10.56 2.34
N PHE A 49 0.09 -10.46 3.48
CA PHE A 49 -0.54 -10.55 4.79
C PHE A 49 -0.90 -9.15 5.32
N GLY A 50 -2.08 -9.05 5.92
CA GLY A 50 -2.48 -7.91 6.74
C GLY A 50 -2.05 -8.10 8.20
N PRO A 51 -2.08 -7.01 9.00
CA PRO A 51 -1.64 -7.02 10.40
C PRO A 51 -2.50 -7.92 11.31
N ASP A 52 -3.75 -8.19 10.92
CA ASP A 52 -4.68 -9.07 11.64
C ASP A 52 -4.60 -10.54 11.19
N GLY A 53 -3.63 -10.88 10.34
CA GLY A 53 -3.49 -12.20 9.74
C GLY A 53 -4.38 -12.45 8.53
N SER A 54 -5.14 -11.46 8.06
CA SER A 54 -5.82 -11.54 6.76
C SER A 54 -4.82 -11.73 5.63
N ILE A 55 -5.25 -12.38 4.55
CA ILE A 55 -4.42 -12.71 3.39
C ILE A 55 -5.13 -12.15 2.17
N ALA A 56 -4.39 -11.46 1.32
CA ALA A 56 -4.86 -11.01 0.01
C ALA A 56 -4.08 -11.70 -1.10
N SER A 57 -4.77 -12.07 -2.18
CA SER A 57 -4.19 -12.62 -3.40
C SER A 57 -4.63 -11.80 -4.61
N ALA A 58 -3.69 -11.48 -5.48
CA ALA A 58 -3.90 -10.82 -6.77
C ALA A 58 -3.54 -11.77 -7.90
N SER A 59 -4.31 -11.80 -8.99
CA SER A 59 -4.17 -12.81 -10.05
C SER A 59 -4.23 -12.23 -11.47
N ALA A 60 -3.69 -13.00 -12.40
CA ALA A 60 -3.86 -12.83 -13.84
C ALA A 60 -5.33 -12.88 -14.28
N ASP A 61 -6.24 -13.44 -13.48
CA ASP A 61 -7.69 -13.41 -13.75
C ASP A 61 -8.34 -12.02 -13.58
N GLY A 62 -7.54 -11.01 -13.21
CA GLY A 62 -7.96 -9.62 -13.06
C GLY A 62 -8.68 -9.32 -11.76
N THR A 63 -8.65 -10.26 -10.80
CA THR A 63 -9.32 -10.10 -9.51
C THR A 63 -8.35 -10.11 -8.34
N VAL A 64 -8.82 -9.54 -7.23
CA VAL A 64 -8.19 -9.67 -5.92
C VAL A 64 -9.15 -10.39 -4.99
N ARG A 65 -8.63 -11.22 -4.07
CA ARG A 65 -9.42 -11.90 -3.04
C ARG A 65 -8.79 -11.67 -1.68
N ILE A 66 -9.62 -11.60 -0.64
CA ILE A 66 -9.18 -11.46 0.74
C ILE A 66 -9.82 -12.57 1.58
N TRP A 67 -9.05 -13.17 2.47
CA TRP A 67 -9.54 -14.15 3.43
C TRP A 67 -8.87 -13.95 4.78
N ASN A 68 -9.65 -14.04 5.86
CA ASN A 68 -9.15 -14.02 7.22
C ASN A 68 -9.33 -15.41 7.86
N PRO A 69 -8.23 -16.11 8.22
CA PRO A 69 -8.32 -17.47 8.78
C PRO A 69 -9.02 -17.53 10.13
N ALA A 70 -8.78 -16.54 10.99
CA ALA A 70 -9.29 -16.53 12.36
C ALA A 70 -10.82 -16.35 12.42
N SER A 71 -11.37 -15.50 11.55
CA SER A 71 -12.80 -15.22 11.47
C SER A 71 -13.54 -16.06 10.41
N GLY A 72 -12.81 -16.72 9.50
CA GLY A 72 -13.38 -17.39 8.33
C GLY A 72 -13.96 -16.44 7.28
N ARG A 73 -13.80 -15.12 7.44
CA ARG A 73 -14.37 -14.12 6.53
C ARG A 73 -13.62 -14.11 5.21
N SER A 74 -14.37 -14.18 4.11
CA SER A 74 -13.86 -13.97 2.75
C SER A 74 -14.48 -12.74 2.12
N VAL A 75 -13.71 -12.00 1.35
CA VAL A 75 -14.15 -10.82 0.59
C VAL A 75 -13.63 -10.95 -0.84
N GLY A 76 -14.54 -10.77 -1.81
CA GLY A 76 -14.24 -10.84 -3.23
C GLY A 76 -14.98 -11.96 -3.97
N PRO A 77 -14.70 -12.15 -5.27
CA PRO A 77 -13.64 -11.49 -6.05
C PRO A 77 -13.85 -9.98 -6.17
N LEU A 78 -12.79 -9.20 -5.90
CA LEU A 78 -12.76 -7.76 -6.10
C LEU A 78 -12.52 -7.48 -7.58
N THR A 79 -13.51 -6.92 -8.25
CA THR A 79 -13.50 -6.65 -9.69
C THR A 79 -13.37 -5.15 -9.95
N GLY A 80 -12.60 -4.78 -10.97
CA GLY A 80 -12.40 -3.38 -11.36
C GLY A 80 -11.20 -3.15 -12.27
N HIS A 81 -10.13 -3.95 -12.09
CA HIS A 81 -9.00 -3.93 -13.01
C HIS A 81 -9.41 -4.44 -14.40
N GLN A 82 -8.84 -3.83 -15.44
CA GLN A 82 -9.07 -4.22 -16.85
C GLN A 82 -7.92 -5.10 -17.38
N GLY A 83 -7.65 -6.20 -16.68
CA GLY A 83 -6.59 -7.15 -16.99
C GLY A 83 -5.87 -7.67 -15.73
N PRO A 84 -4.78 -8.44 -15.89
CA PRO A 84 -4.00 -9.00 -14.79
C PRO A 84 -3.67 -8.02 -13.66
N VAL A 85 -3.80 -8.48 -12.42
CA VAL A 85 -3.34 -7.77 -11.23
C VAL A 85 -1.99 -8.35 -10.82
N TYR A 86 -0.98 -7.50 -10.65
CA TYR A 86 0.40 -7.92 -10.39
C TYR A 86 0.91 -7.62 -8.98
N GLY A 87 0.35 -6.61 -8.32
CA GLY A 87 0.76 -6.24 -6.96
C GLY A 87 -0.41 -6.10 -6.03
N VAL A 88 -0.25 -6.50 -4.77
CA VAL A 88 -1.22 -6.28 -3.69
C VAL A 88 -0.52 -5.94 -2.39
N ALA A 89 -1.07 -5.01 -1.60
CA ALA A 89 -0.54 -4.64 -0.29
C ALA A 89 -1.64 -4.15 0.66
N PHE A 90 -1.57 -4.54 1.93
CA PHE A 90 -2.41 -3.95 2.98
C PHE A 90 -1.79 -2.66 3.52
N SER A 91 -2.64 -1.72 3.92
CA SER A 91 -2.23 -0.63 4.79
C SER A 91 -1.79 -1.18 6.16
N PRO A 92 -0.93 -0.47 6.91
CA PRO A 92 -0.44 -0.92 8.22
C PRO A 92 -1.54 -1.12 9.27
N ASP A 93 -2.68 -0.45 9.12
CA ASP A 93 -3.87 -0.63 9.98
C ASP A 93 -4.82 -1.73 9.47
N GLY A 94 -4.51 -2.36 8.33
CA GLY A 94 -5.27 -3.45 7.71
C GLY A 94 -6.60 -3.03 7.09
N ARG A 95 -6.95 -1.74 7.09
CA ARG A 95 -8.27 -1.27 6.64
C ARG A 95 -8.37 -1.07 5.14
N VAL A 96 -7.25 -0.71 4.50
CA VAL A 96 -7.19 -0.44 3.07
C VAL A 96 -6.31 -1.50 2.42
N LEU A 97 -6.75 -2.00 1.27
CA LEU A 97 -5.93 -2.79 0.38
C LEU A 97 -5.63 -1.98 -0.88
N ALA A 98 -4.39 -1.99 -1.35
CA ALA A 98 -4.00 -1.47 -2.65
C ALA A 98 -3.73 -2.62 -3.62
N SER A 99 -4.09 -2.43 -4.89
CA SER A 99 -3.73 -3.36 -5.96
C SER A 99 -3.26 -2.62 -7.20
N GLY A 100 -2.24 -3.13 -7.88
CA GLY A 100 -1.70 -2.60 -9.14
C GLY A 100 -1.85 -3.62 -10.27
N GLY A 101 -2.24 -3.17 -11.46
CA GLY A 101 -2.55 -4.06 -12.59
C GLY A 101 -2.00 -3.62 -13.95
N SER A 102 -2.30 -4.44 -14.97
CA SER A 102 -1.93 -4.21 -16.37
C SER A 102 -2.71 -3.10 -17.06
N ASP A 103 -3.71 -2.56 -16.38
CA ASP A 103 -4.49 -1.41 -16.82
C ASP A 103 -3.85 -0.08 -16.41
N ASN A 104 -2.59 -0.13 -15.96
CA ASN A 104 -1.74 0.98 -15.56
C ASN A 104 -2.26 1.76 -14.34
N ASN A 105 -3.24 1.21 -13.62
CA ASN A 105 -3.85 1.87 -12.48
C ASN A 105 -3.47 1.18 -11.17
N VAL A 106 -3.50 1.96 -10.09
CA VAL A 106 -3.60 1.43 -8.73
C VAL A 106 -5.02 1.64 -8.22
N LEU A 107 -5.62 0.59 -7.66
CA LEU A 107 -6.94 0.60 -7.05
C LEU A 107 -6.82 0.50 -5.54
N LEU A 108 -7.67 1.23 -4.83
CA LEU A 108 -7.81 1.13 -3.37
C LEU A 108 -9.14 0.47 -3.03
N TRP A 109 -9.11 -0.39 -2.02
CA TRP A 109 -10.27 -1.16 -1.56
C TRP A 109 -10.40 -1.04 -0.05
N ASP A 110 -11.63 -0.95 0.43
CA ASP A 110 -11.95 -1.21 1.82
C ASP A 110 -11.78 -2.72 2.03
N ALA A 111 -10.78 -3.11 2.82
CA ALA A 111 -10.43 -4.52 3.01
C ALA A 111 -11.54 -5.31 3.71
N ALA A 112 -12.45 -4.63 4.40
CA ALA A 112 -13.51 -5.28 5.14
C ALA A 112 -14.73 -5.63 4.29
N THR A 113 -15.03 -4.79 3.31
CA THR A 113 -16.25 -4.86 2.49
C THR A 113 -15.95 -5.20 1.03
N GLY A 114 -14.71 -5.02 0.59
CA GLY A 114 -14.28 -5.17 -0.79
C GLY A 114 -14.73 -4.03 -1.70
N LYS A 115 -15.29 -2.95 -1.13
CA LYS A 115 -15.73 -1.80 -1.92
C LYS A 115 -14.53 -0.97 -2.32
N ARG A 116 -14.55 -0.49 -3.56
CA ARG A 116 -13.55 0.44 -4.06
C ARG A 116 -13.60 1.77 -3.30
N ILE A 117 -12.43 2.29 -2.95
CA ILE A 117 -12.26 3.61 -2.32
C ILE A 117 -11.83 4.60 -3.41
N GLY A 118 -12.71 5.54 -3.73
CA GLY A 118 -12.40 6.62 -4.66
C GLY A 118 -12.21 6.18 -6.13
N ALA A 119 -11.62 7.08 -6.90
CA ALA A 119 -11.27 6.88 -8.31
C ALA A 119 -9.95 6.07 -8.43
N PRO A 120 -9.64 5.48 -9.61
CA PRO A 120 -8.34 4.84 -9.80
C PRO A 120 -7.22 5.87 -9.63
N LEU A 121 -6.13 5.45 -9.00
CA LEU A 121 -4.89 6.22 -8.97
C LEU A 121 -4.21 6.06 -10.32
N SER A 122 -4.54 6.96 -11.23
CA SER A 122 -3.98 7.01 -12.59
C SER A 122 -2.68 7.79 -12.63
N GLY A 123 -1.86 7.51 -13.65
CA GLY A 123 -0.68 8.30 -13.98
C GLY A 123 0.43 7.46 -14.60
N HIS A 124 0.54 6.20 -14.22
CA HIS A 124 1.43 5.27 -14.92
C HIS A 124 0.97 5.07 -16.36
N THR A 125 1.94 4.89 -17.25
CA THR A 125 1.68 4.68 -18.69
C THR A 125 1.86 3.23 -19.12
N ASP A 126 2.22 2.36 -18.19
CA ASP A 126 2.43 0.93 -18.40
C ASP A 126 2.10 0.14 -17.12
N VAL A 127 2.20 -1.18 -17.19
CA VAL A 127 1.81 -2.14 -16.14
C VAL A 127 2.36 -1.73 -14.77
N VAL A 128 1.49 -1.75 -13.75
CA VAL A 128 1.91 -1.55 -12.36
C VAL A 128 2.27 -2.90 -11.75
N ARG A 129 3.56 -3.14 -11.54
CA ARG A 129 4.11 -4.42 -11.07
C ARG A 129 4.05 -4.60 -9.56
N SER A 130 4.20 -3.50 -8.81
CA SER A 130 4.37 -3.55 -7.36
C SER A 130 3.71 -2.36 -6.69
N VAL A 131 3.15 -2.57 -5.50
CA VAL A 131 2.56 -1.54 -4.65
C VAL A 131 3.01 -1.76 -3.20
N ALA A 132 3.24 -0.69 -2.45
CA ALA A 132 3.58 -0.77 -1.03
C ALA A 132 3.07 0.45 -0.27
N PHE A 133 2.50 0.24 0.91
CA PHE A 133 2.21 1.33 1.85
C PHE A 133 3.45 1.69 2.66
N SER A 134 3.59 2.95 3.03
CA SER A 134 4.53 3.35 4.07
C SER A 134 4.10 2.78 5.43
N PRO A 135 5.04 2.45 6.33
CA PRO A 135 4.73 1.95 7.67
C PRO A 135 3.81 2.84 8.52
N ASP A 136 3.83 4.16 8.29
CA ASP A 136 2.90 5.11 8.93
C ASP A 136 1.51 5.18 8.26
N GLY A 137 1.32 4.47 7.14
CA GLY A 137 0.08 4.40 6.37
C GLY A 137 -0.29 5.67 5.61
N ARG A 138 0.58 6.69 5.59
CA ARG A 138 0.30 7.97 4.93
C ARG A 138 0.51 7.92 3.42
N LEU A 139 1.49 7.14 2.98
CA LEU A 139 1.92 7.11 1.60
C LEU A 139 1.67 5.73 0.99
N LEU A 140 1.41 5.75 -0.30
CA LEU A 140 1.39 4.56 -1.15
C LEU A 140 2.40 4.78 -2.27
N ALA A 141 3.27 3.80 -2.50
CA ALA A 141 4.17 3.78 -3.64
C ALA A 141 3.76 2.69 -4.62
N SER A 142 4.04 2.91 -5.91
CA SER A 142 3.98 1.85 -6.91
C SER A 142 5.15 1.93 -7.88
N GLY A 143 5.57 0.76 -8.36
CA GLY A 143 6.58 0.60 -9.42
C GLY A 143 5.96 0.03 -10.69
N SER A 144 6.38 0.55 -11.84
CA SER A 144 5.77 0.23 -13.14
C SER A 144 6.80 -0.11 -14.23
N GLU A 145 6.32 -0.80 -15.26
CA GLU A 145 7.03 -1.02 -16.52
C GLU A 145 7.33 0.28 -17.27
N ASP A 146 6.66 1.39 -16.93
CA ASP A 146 6.97 2.73 -17.44
C ASP A 146 8.29 3.33 -16.90
N ARG A 147 9.04 2.52 -16.12
CA ARG A 147 10.36 2.83 -15.54
C ARG A 147 10.32 3.88 -14.44
N THR A 148 9.13 4.17 -13.90
CA THR A 148 8.97 5.14 -12.81
C THR A 148 8.47 4.48 -11.53
N VAL A 149 8.77 5.13 -10.42
CA VAL A 149 8.06 4.94 -9.16
C VAL A 149 7.14 6.14 -8.96
N ARG A 150 5.92 5.89 -8.52
CA ARG A 150 4.97 6.96 -8.15
C ARG A 150 4.60 6.85 -6.70
N VAL A 151 4.43 7.99 -6.04
CA VAL A 151 4.07 8.07 -4.62
C VAL A 151 2.86 8.99 -4.44
N TRP A 152 1.82 8.49 -3.80
CA TRP A 152 0.59 9.22 -3.47
C TRP A 152 0.46 9.41 -1.96
N ASP A 153 -0.16 10.52 -1.55
CA ASP A 153 -0.73 10.67 -0.22
C ASP A 153 -2.11 9.98 -0.20
N VAL A 154 -2.28 9.01 0.71
CA VAL A 154 -3.49 8.20 0.84
C VAL A 154 -4.69 9.03 1.31
N ALA A 155 -4.49 10.12 2.04
CA ALA A 155 -5.56 11.02 2.48
C ALA A 155 -6.02 11.98 1.37
N SER A 156 -5.18 12.22 0.36
CA SER A 156 -5.47 13.14 -0.75
C SER A 156 -5.19 12.51 -2.11
N THR A 157 -5.86 11.39 -2.40
CA THR A 157 -5.68 10.61 -3.64
C THR A 157 -6.08 11.35 -4.92
N GLN A 158 -6.74 12.50 -4.81
CA GLN A 158 -7.05 13.37 -5.94
C GLN A 158 -5.86 14.23 -6.39
N SER A 159 -4.86 14.38 -5.53
CA SER A 159 -3.63 15.11 -5.85
C SER A 159 -2.75 14.28 -6.79
N PRO A 160 -2.05 14.91 -7.75
CA PRO A 160 -1.07 14.21 -8.57
C PRO A 160 0.01 13.52 -7.72
N PRO A 161 0.47 12.32 -8.11
CA PRO A 161 1.58 11.67 -7.43
C PRO A 161 2.89 12.42 -7.64
N ILE A 162 3.83 12.18 -6.72
CA ILE A 162 5.24 12.46 -6.96
C ILE A 162 5.76 11.36 -7.89
N THR A 163 6.32 11.75 -9.03
CA THR A 163 6.97 10.84 -9.98
C THR A 163 8.46 10.82 -9.73
N LEU A 164 8.99 9.64 -9.43
CA LEU A 164 10.41 9.39 -9.22
C LEU A 164 10.96 8.69 -10.47
N SER A 165 11.67 9.45 -11.28
CA SER A 165 12.23 9.00 -12.56
C SER A 165 13.73 8.81 -12.47
N GLY A 166 14.25 7.82 -13.20
CA GLY A 166 15.69 7.59 -13.32
C GLY A 166 16.07 6.16 -13.64
N HIS A 167 15.18 5.18 -13.45
CA HIS A 167 15.41 3.82 -13.93
C HIS A 167 15.42 3.77 -15.47
N ASN A 168 16.23 2.87 -16.02
CA ASN A 168 16.38 2.70 -17.47
C ASN A 168 15.65 1.47 -18.02
N ALA A 169 14.93 0.74 -17.16
CA ALA A 169 14.07 -0.37 -17.51
C ALA A 169 12.93 -0.49 -16.47
N GLU A 170 12.12 -1.52 -16.60
CA GLU A 170 10.90 -1.72 -15.81
C GLU A 170 11.22 -1.77 -14.31
N VAL A 171 10.39 -1.14 -13.49
CA VAL A 171 10.46 -1.24 -12.02
C VAL A 171 9.65 -2.44 -11.57
N THR A 172 10.29 -3.38 -10.88
CA THR A 172 9.69 -4.66 -10.49
C THR A 172 9.22 -4.70 -9.05
N GLY A 173 9.78 -3.86 -8.19
CA GLY A 173 9.52 -3.88 -6.76
C GLY A 173 9.69 -2.51 -6.15
N VAL A 174 8.88 -2.22 -5.13
CA VAL A 174 8.99 -1.02 -4.29
C VAL A 174 8.83 -1.38 -2.82
N ALA A 175 9.55 -0.69 -1.94
CA ALA A 175 9.43 -0.84 -0.49
C ALA A 175 9.75 0.47 0.21
N PHE A 176 9.10 0.74 1.35
CA PHE A 176 9.44 1.88 2.20
C PHE A 176 10.46 1.50 3.26
N THR A 177 11.28 2.47 3.68
CA THR A 177 12.06 2.32 4.91
C THR A 177 11.14 2.21 6.13
N PRO A 178 11.57 1.53 7.21
CA PRO A 178 10.77 1.39 8.44
C PRO A 178 10.33 2.73 9.06
N ASP A 179 11.09 3.81 8.84
CA ASP A 179 10.76 5.16 9.31
C ASP A 179 9.91 5.97 8.31
N SER A 180 9.40 5.33 7.24
CA SER A 180 8.55 5.93 6.20
C SER A 180 9.17 7.07 5.38
N LYS A 181 10.48 7.36 5.54
CA LYS A 181 11.11 8.51 4.89
C LYS A 181 11.55 8.28 3.46
N PHE A 182 11.99 7.07 3.13
CA PHE A 182 12.54 6.77 1.82
C PHE A 182 11.78 5.62 1.16
N VAL A 183 11.81 5.61 -0.17
CA VAL A 183 11.34 4.50 -1.00
C VAL A 183 12.56 3.84 -1.63
N ALA A 184 12.66 2.52 -1.54
CA ALA A 184 13.57 1.72 -2.34
C ALA A 184 12.82 1.13 -3.54
N SER A 185 13.49 1.01 -4.69
CA SER A 185 12.96 0.32 -5.86
C SER A 185 13.99 -0.58 -6.50
N SER A 186 13.53 -1.69 -7.10
CA SER A 186 14.33 -2.61 -7.90
C SER A 186 13.87 -2.57 -9.36
N SER A 187 14.81 -2.74 -10.30
CA SER A 187 14.50 -2.67 -11.73
C SER A 187 15.27 -3.71 -12.56
N TRP A 188 14.71 -4.02 -13.73
CA TRP A 188 15.39 -4.79 -14.78
C TRP A 188 16.64 -4.09 -15.35
N ASP A 189 16.87 -2.82 -15.01
CA ASP A 189 18.12 -2.12 -15.35
C ASP A 189 19.32 -2.61 -14.52
N ARG A 190 19.10 -3.61 -13.67
CA ARG A 190 20.05 -4.27 -12.76
C ARG A 190 20.48 -3.40 -11.58
N ASN A 191 19.76 -2.32 -11.30
CA ASN A 191 20.02 -1.47 -10.15
C ASN A 191 18.83 -1.45 -9.19
N ALA A 192 19.16 -1.30 -7.92
CA ALA A 192 18.23 -0.78 -6.93
C ALA A 192 18.49 0.71 -6.74
N ARG A 193 17.44 1.49 -6.44
CA ARG A 193 17.54 2.93 -6.15
C ARG A 193 16.85 3.24 -4.83
N LEU A 194 17.38 4.22 -4.12
CA LEU A 194 16.78 4.79 -2.92
C LEU A 194 16.36 6.24 -3.23
N TRP A 195 15.13 6.57 -2.89
CA TRP A 195 14.50 7.84 -3.21
C TRP A 195 14.06 8.55 -1.94
N ASP A 196 14.37 9.84 -1.84
CA ASP A 196 13.69 10.74 -0.94
C ASP A 196 12.52 11.38 -1.72
N PRO A 197 11.26 10.99 -1.46
CA PRO A 197 10.12 11.60 -2.13
C PRO A 197 9.87 13.05 -1.67
N GLY A 198 10.66 13.57 -0.72
CA GLY A 198 10.60 14.96 -0.27
C GLY A 198 9.39 15.26 0.60
N PHE A 199 8.69 14.25 1.13
CA PHE A 199 7.54 14.48 2.00
C PHE A 199 7.92 15.22 3.29
N SER A 200 9.08 14.84 3.84
CA SER A 200 9.69 15.50 4.98
C SER A 200 10.19 16.91 4.65
N SER A 201 10.70 17.14 3.42
CA SER A 201 11.26 18.43 3.03
C SER A 201 10.18 19.49 2.76
N TRP A 202 9.04 19.15 2.14
CA TRP A 202 7.94 20.11 2.02
C TRP A 202 7.27 20.37 3.36
N ALA A 203 7.16 19.37 4.25
CA ALA A 203 6.61 19.57 5.59
C ALA A 203 7.52 20.49 6.41
N GLN A 204 8.84 20.27 6.39
CA GLN A 204 9.82 21.17 7.02
C GLN A 204 9.81 22.57 6.40
N THR A 205 9.75 22.67 5.07
CA THR A 205 9.67 23.95 4.37
C THR A 205 8.37 24.68 4.73
N GLY A 206 7.24 23.98 4.76
CA GLY A 206 5.96 24.51 5.21
C GLY A 206 6.01 24.97 6.66
N CYS A 207 6.63 24.18 7.55
CA CYS A 207 6.84 24.55 8.95
C CYS A 207 7.77 25.75 9.13
N ALA A 208 8.70 25.99 8.21
CA ALA A 208 9.52 27.20 8.20
C ALA A 208 8.74 28.45 7.75
N LEU A 209 7.63 28.27 7.04
CA LEU A 209 6.79 29.37 6.51
C LEU A 209 5.63 29.75 7.45
N VAL A 210 5.30 28.90 8.41
CA VAL A 210 4.21 29.15 9.38
C VAL A 210 4.76 29.42 10.79
N ASN A 211 3.97 30.12 11.60
CA ASN A 211 4.36 30.46 12.98
C ASN A 211 3.62 29.66 14.07
N ARG A 212 2.68 28.79 13.68
CA ARG A 212 1.94 27.89 14.57
C ARG A 212 1.38 26.69 13.80
N ASN A 213 1.00 25.64 14.53
CA ASN A 213 0.18 24.56 13.99
C ASN A 213 -1.27 25.02 13.74
N MET A 214 -2.02 24.28 12.93
CA MET A 214 -3.45 24.52 12.68
C MET A 214 -4.26 24.54 13.98
N SER A 215 -5.29 25.37 14.07
CA SER A 215 -6.30 25.29 15.12
C SER A 215 -7.13 24.01 15.01
N MET A 216 -7.80 23.63 16.08
CA MET A 216 -8.70 22.46 16.07
C MET A 216 -9.83 22.60 15.04
N SER A 217 -10.34 23.81 14.83
CA SER A 217 -11.37 24.09 13.84
C SER A 217 -10.85 23.98 12.41
N GLU A 218 -9.66 24.53 12.11
CA GLU A 218 -9.01 24.39 10.80
C GLU A 218 -8.71 22.91 10.49
N TRP A 219 -8.20 22.17 11.48
CA TRP A 219 -7.93 20.74 11.36
C TRP A 219 -9.18 19.94 11.03
N THR A 220 -10.26 20.14 11.78
CA THR A 220 -11.51 19.41 11.57
C THR A 220 -12.15 19.75 10.22
N ALA A 221 -11.99 20.99 9.75
CA ALA A 221 -12.49 21.42 8.46
C ALA A 221 -11.72 20.79 7.29
N LEU A 222 -10.40 20.69 7.39
CA LEU A 222 -9.55 20.16 6.32
C LEU A 222 -9.37 18.64 6.35
N LEU A 223 -9.39 18.04 7.54
CA LEU A 223 -9.14 16.62 7.79
C LEU A 223 -10.28 16.02 8.64
N PRO A 224 -11.52 15.99 8.13
CA PRO A 224 -12.67 15.52 8.89
C PRO A 224 -12.49 14.05 9.31
N GLY A 225 -12.76 13.77 10.59
CA GLY A 225 -12.65 12.43 11.18
C GLY A 225 -11.24 12.00 11.57
N ARG A 226 -10.21 12.84 11.37
CA ARG A 226 -8.84 12.55 11.85
C ARG A 226 -8.60 13.15 13.24
N PRO A 227 -7.98 12.40 14.17
CA PRO A 227 -7.49 12.96 15.43
C PRO A 227 -6.55 14.14 15.17
N TYR A 228 -6.57 15.14 16.05
CA TYR A 228 -5.69 16.30 15.93
C TYR A 228 -4.23 15.90 16.23
N GLU A 229 -3.31 16.28 15.34
CA GLU A 229 -1.88 16.07 15.50
C GLU A 229 -1.10 17.34 15.14
N ARG A 230 0.02 17.62 15.82
CA ARG A 230 0.92 18.71 15.43
C ARG A 230 1.73 18.31 14.20
N THR A 231 1.54 19.02 13.09
CA THR A 231 2.32 18.87 11.86
C THR A 231 3.73 19.45 11.97
N CYS A 232 3.90 20.50 12.78
CA CYS A 232 5.19 21.16 13.01
C CYS A 232 5.62 20.97 14.46
N PRO A 233 6.53 20.03 14.75
CA PRO A 233 6.89 19.63 16.12
C PRO A 233 7.45 20.76 16.97
N ASN A 234 8.15 21.72 16.34
CA ASN A 234 8.84 22.82 17.01
C ASN A 234 8.00 24.10 17.10
N LEU A 235 6.76 24.08 16.62
CA LEU A 235 5.87 25.24 16.65
C LEU A 235 4.80 25.10 17.73
N PRO A 236 4.31 26.22 18.29
CA PRO A 236 3.19 26.19 19.22
C PRO A 236 1.95 25.54 18.59
N SER A 237 1.13 24.92 19.44
CA SER A 237 -0.15 24.36 19.01
C SER A 237 -1.11 25.47 18.57
N GLY A 238 -2.00 25.18 17.63
CA GLY A 238 -3.02 26.15 17.22
C GLY A 238 -4.08 26.34 18.31
N PRO A 239 -4.85 27.45 18.26
CA PRO A 239 -5.97 27.68 19.18
C PRO A 239 -6.94 26.50 19.23
N GLY A 240 -7.38 26.15 20.44
CA GLY A 240 -8.32 25.05 20.67
C GLY A 240 -7.74 23.65 20.49
N ALA A 241 -6.43 23.50 20.24
CA ALA A 241 -5.78 22.20 20.18
C ALA A 241 -5.81 21.46 21.53
N PRO A 242 -5.99 20.14 21.55
CA PRO A 242 -5.94 19.35 22.79
C PRO A 242 -4.58 19.50 23.49
N PRO A 243 -4.56 19.70 24.82
CA PRO A 243 -3.30 19.72 25.57
C PRO A 243 -2.59 18.37 25.45
N GLY A 244 -1.29 18.39 25.17
CA GLY A 244 -0.50 17.17 24.99
C GLY A 244 -0.72 16.46 23.65
N ALA A 245 -1.35 17.10 22.66
CA ALA A 245 -1.52 16.52 21.33
C ALA A 245 -0.20 15.94 20.80
N PRO A 246 -0.20 14.74 20.19
CA PRO A 246 1.01 14.16 19.62
C PRO A 246 1.50 14.99 18.43
N SER A 247 2.80 14.99 18.20
CA SER A 247 3.38 15.50 16.96
C SER A 247 3.46 14.37 15.94
N ILE A 248 3.26 14.69 14.66
CA ILE A 248 3.61 13.80 13.54
C ILE A 248 5.10 13.42 13.71
N ARG A 249 5.38 12.13 13.64
CA ARG A 249 6.74 11.57 13.71
C ARG A 249 7.41 11.61 12.34
#